data_AF-A0A644VJ76-F1
#
_entry.id   AF-A0A644VJ76-F1
#
_cell.length_a   1.000
_cell.length_b   1.000
_cell.length_c   1.000
_cell.angle_alpha   90.00
_cell.angle_beta   90.00
_cell.angle_gamma   90.00
#
_symmetry.space_group_name_H-M   'P 1'
#
loop_
_entity.id
_entity.type
_entity.pdbx_description
1 polymer ?
#
loop_
_entity_poly.entity_id
_entity_poly.type
_entity_poly.pdbx_seq_one_letter_code
_entity_poly.pdbx_strand_id
1 'polypeptide(L)'
;MTFKIKDINPHFLKKISEIAKNEGITEEEAINNIIENGIEVMRKNKLIENLIINKDTYNPDFKRSRKMIGIIKTDKPFDTAKAIREIRTMDY
;
A
#
# COMPACT_ATOMS: atom_id res chain seq x y z
N MET A 1 -5.93 -3.64 30.60
CA MET A 1 -7.26 -3.90 30.01
C MET A 1 -7.24 -5.35 29.55
N THR A 2 -8.11 -6.21 30.07
CA THR A 2 -8.07 -7.65 29.79
C THR A 2 -9.18 -8.01 28.81
N PHE A 3 -8.83 -8.57 27.65
CA PHE A 3 -9.78 -9.01 26.65
C PHE A 3 -10.07 -10.50 26.84
N LYS A 4 -11.35 -10.87 26.92
CA LYS A 4 -11.77 -12.28 26.95
C LYS A 4 -12.35 -12.65 25.61
N ILE A 5 -11.64 -13.50 24.86
CA ILE A 5 -12.15 -14.09 23.64
C ILE A 5 -12.91 -15.36 24.03
N LYS A 6 -14.20 -15.42 23.69
CA LYS A 6 -15.05 -16.61 23.89
C LYS A 6 -15.22 -17.34 22.57
N ASP A 7 -15.39 -18.66 22.63
CA ASP A 7 -15.72 -19.53 21.49
C ASP A 7 -14.68 -19.53 20.37
N ILE A 8 -13.40 -19.65 20.74
CA ILE A 8 -12.32 -19.87 19.77
C ILE A 8 -12.30 -21.34 19.31
N ASN A 9 -12.07 -21.54 18.00
CA ASN A 9 -11.88 -22.86 17.43
C ASN A 9 -10.64 -23.55 18.06
N PRO A 10 -10.76 -24.78 18.61
CA PRO A 10 -9.62 -25.49 19.22
C PRO A 10 -8.44 -25.71 18.28
N HIS A 11 -8.69 -25.86 16.98
CA HIS A 11 -7.64 -26.00 15.97
C HIS A 11 -6.83 -24.71 15.81
N PHE A 12 -7.45 -23.55 16.05
CA PHE A 12 -6.78 -22.27 16.00
C PHE A 12 -5.85 -22.07 17.20
N LEU A 13 -6.27 -22.46 18.40
CA LEU A 13 -5.41 -22.47 19.60
C LEU A 13 -4.18 -23.35 19.40
N LYS A 14 -4.36 -24.53 18.80
CA LYS A 14 -3.24 -25.43 18.53
C LYS A 14 -2.19 -24.77 17.62
N LYS A 15 -2.63 -24.07 16.57
CA LYS A 15 -1.73 -23.33 15.68
C LYS A 15 -1.01 -22.18 16.38
N ILE A 16 -1.72 -21.42 17.23
CA ILE A 16 -1.10 -20.36 18.04
C ILE A 16 -0.01 -20.95 18.94
N SER A 17 -0.29 -22.09 19.59
CA SER A 17 0.68 -22.79 20.45
C SER A 17 1.91 -23.25 19.67
N GLU A 18 1.72 -23.76 18.45
CA GLU A 18 2.83 -24.14 17.55
C GLU A 18 3.68 -22.92 17.15
N ILE A 19 3.05 -21.79 16.82
CA ILE A 19 3.75 -20.52 16.50
C ILE A 19 4.55 -20.05 17.72
N ALA A 20 3.92 -20.00 18.89
CA ALA A 20 4.56 -19.57 20.14
C ALA A 20 5.80 -20.42 20.45
N LYS A 21 5.71 -21.74 20.29
CA LYS A 21 6.85 -22.66 20.46
C LYS A 21 7.96 -22.42 19.44
N ASN A 22 7.61 -22.22 18.18
CA ASN A 22 8.60 -22.00 17.12
C ASN A 22 9.35 -20.68 17.29
N GLU A 23 8.67 -19.65 17.80
CA GLU A 23 9.25 -18.33 18.02
C GLU A 23 9.87 -18.16 19.42
N GLY A 24 9.68 -19.13 20.32
CA GLY A 24 10.21 -19.06 21.69
C GLY A 24 9.52 -18.02 22.57
N ILE A 25 8.26 -17.70 22.27
CA ILE A 25 7.44 -16.69 22.95
C ILE A 25 6.25 -17.34 23.67
N THR A 26 5.53 -16.57 24.47
CA THR A 26 4.29 -17.03 25.10
C THR A 26 3.11 -17.03 24.12
N GLU A 27 2.09 -17.85 24.39
CA GLU A 27 0.88 -17.88 23.56
C GLU A 27 0.14 -16.53 23.57
N GLU A 28 0.21 -15.79 24.67
CA GLU A 28 -0.35 -14.44 24.79
C GLU A 28 0.40 -13.44 23.90
N GLU A 29 1.73 -13.47 23.93
CA GLU A 29 2.55 -12.63 23.04
C GLU A 29 2.30 -12.96 21.56
N ALA A 30 2.18 -14.25 21.21
CA ALA A 30 1.84 -14.66 19.84
C ALA A 30 0.48 -14.09 19.39
N ILE A 31 -0.53 -14.14 20.25
CA ILE A 31 -1.85 -13.56 19.96
C ILE A 31 -1.77 -12.04 19.79
N ASN A 32 -1.08 -11.35 20.70
CA ASN A 32 -0.92 -9.90 20.63
C ASN A 32 -0.20 -9.48 19.35
N ASN A 33 0.89 -10.15 19.00
CA ASN A 33 1.64 -9.89 17.77
C ASN A 33 0.77 -10.07 16.52
N ILE A 34 -0.04 -11.13 16.46
CA ILE A 34 -0.94 -11.38 15.32
C ILE A 34 -1.99 -10.25 15.21
N ILE A 35 -2.58 -9.82 16.34
CA ILE A 35 -3.58 -8.76 16.36
C ILE A 35 -2.98 -7.42 15.95
N GLU A 36 -1.84 -7.04 16.52
CA GLU A 36 -1.17 -5.77 16.22
C GLU A 36 -0.75 -5.69 14.76
N ASN A 37 -0.08 -6.73 14.24
CA ASN A 37 0.31 -6.80 12.84
C ASN A 37 -0.90 -6.79 11.91
N GLY A 38 -1.97 -7.50 12.26
CA GLY A 38 -3.23 -7.49 11.51
C GLY A 38 -3.84 -6.09 11.42
N ILE A 39 -3.90 -5.37 12.54
CA ILE A 39 -4.40 -3.98 12.60
C ILE A 39 -3.51 -3.04 11.80
N GLU A 40 -2.20 -3.18 11.90
CA GLU A 40 -1.24 -2.33 11.18
C GLU A 40 -1.38 -2.51 9.66
N VAL A 41 -1.47 -3.75 9.19
CA VAL A 41 -1.71 -4.06 7.77
C VAL A 41 -3.05 -3.50 7.30
N MET A 42 -4.11 -3.64 8.09
CA MET A 42 -5.41 -3.03 7.78
C MET A 42 -5.35 -1.50 7.68
N ARG A 43 -4.57 -0.84 8.55
CA ARG A 43 -4.37 0.61 8.51
C ARG A 43 -3.56 1.06 7.31
N LYS A 44 -2.47 0.35 6.99
CA LYS A 44 -1.62 0.65 5.82
C LYS A 44 -2.33 0.43 4.48
N ASN A 45 -3.22 -0.56 4.42
CA ASN A 45 -3.98 -0.89 3.19
C ASN A 45 -5.31 -0.16 3.05
N LYS A 46 -5.68 0.73 3.99
CA LYS A 46 -6.71 1.74 3.68
C LYS A 46 -6.15 2.62 2.59
N LEU A 47 -6.64 2.42 1.36
CA LEU A 47 -6.45 3.35 0.25
C LEU A 47 -6.59 4.77 0.79
N ILE A 48 -5.55 5.58 0.62
CA ILE A 48 -5.60 7.01 0.97
C ILE A 48 -6.78 7.57 0.18
N GLU A 49 -7.88 7.93 0.86
CA GLU A 49 -9.09 8.50 0.24
C GLU A 49 -8.74 9.65 -0.71
N ASN A 50 -7.67 10.39 -0.38
CA ASN A 50 -7.16 11.52 -1.13
C ASN A 50 -6.61 11.18 -2.53
N LEU A 51 -6.21 9.92 -2.79
CA LEU A 51 -5.78 9.48 -4.12
C LEU A 51 -6.96 9.20 -5.06
N ILE A 52 -8.18 9.10 -4.51
CA ILE A 52 -9.43 8.78 -5.22
C ILE A 52 -10.37 10.00 -5.25
N ILE A 53 -9.99 11.16 -4.68
CA ILE A 53 -10.86 12.36 -4.63
C ILE A 53 -11.37 12.79 -6.01
N ASN A 54 -10.60 12.54 -7.07
CA ASN A 54 -11.01 12.89 -8.42
C ASN A 54 -11.47 11.70 -9.25
N LYS A 55 -11.63 10.48 -8.73
CA LYS A 55 -11.98 9.33 -9.59
C LYS A 55 -13.30 9.55 -10.35
N ASP A 56 -14.27 10.20 -9.71
CA ASP A 56 -15.60 10.42 -10.28
C ASP A 56 -15.76 11.80 -10.95
N THR A 57 -14.77 12.70 -10.77
CA THR A 57 -14.75 14.07 -11.35
C THR A 57 -13.62 14.28 -12.36
N TYR A 58 -12.65 13.37 -12.42
CA TYR A 58 -11.53 13.39 -13.36
C TYR A 58 -12.01 12.96 -14.72
N ASN A 59 -12.34 13.95 -15.55
CA ASN A 59 -12.51 13.75 -16.98
C ASN A 59 -11.13 13.90 -17.65
N PRO A 60 -10.43 12.80 -18.01
CA PRO A 60 -9.13 12.91 -18.64
C PRO A 60 -9.24 13.69 -19.95
N ASP A 61 -8.49 14.78 -20.09
CA ASP A 61 -8.34 15.46 -21.38
C ASP A 61 -7.50 14.57 -22.31
N PHE A 62 -8.18 13.73 -23.08
CA PHE A 62 -7.56 12.82 -24.04
C PHE A 62 -6.72 13.55 -25.09
N LYS A 63 -7.03 14.81 -25.43
CA LYS A 63 -6.21 15.60 -26.37
C LYS A 63 -4.89 15.99 -25.70
N ARG A 64 -4.91 16.39 -24.43
CA ARG A 64 -3.70 16.68 -23.64
C ARG A 64 -2.85 15.44 -23.41
N SER A 65 -3.46 14.31 -23.04
CA SER A 65 -2.74 13.05 -22.85
C SER A 65 -2.05 12.60 -24.14
N ARG A 66 -2.73 12.67 -25.30
CA ARG A 66 -2.13 12.33 -26.59
C ARG A 66 -1.04 13.30 -27.04
N LYS A 67 -1.09 14.59 -26.66
CA LYS A 67 0.01 15.55 -26.91
C LYS A 67 1.31 15.16 -26.21
N MET A 68 1.24 14.46 -25.09
CA MET A 68 2.43 13.98 -24.36
C MET A 68 2.97 12.64 -24.88
N ILE A 69 2.19 11.91 -25.70
CA ILE A 69 2.61 10.64 -26.29
C ILE A 69 3.31 10.93 -27.62
N GLY A 70 4.65 10.84 -27.63
CA GLY A 70 5.46 11.00 -28.83
C GLY A 70 6.77 10.21 -28.74
N ILE A 71 7.34 9.89 -29.90
CA ILE A 71 8.67 9.29 -30.00
C ILE A 71 9.66 10.42 -30.21
N ILE A 72 10.55 10.64 -29.24
CA ILE A 72 11.63 11.62 -29.37
C ILE A 72 12.74 10.97 -30.20
N LYS A 73 12.81 11.33 -31.49
CA LYS A 73 13.94 11.02 -32.35
C LYS A 73 14.93 12.17 -32.26
N THR A 74 16.12 11.90 -31.75
CA THR A 74 17.19 12.88 -31.60
C THR A 74 18.51 12.26 -32.01
N ASP A 75 19.30 13.01 -32.78
CA ASP A 75 20.65 12.61 -33.19
C ASP A 75 21.68 12.80 -32.05
N LYS A 76 21.26 13.48 -30.98
CA LYS A 76 22.05 13.73 -29.76
C LYS A 76 21.52 12.93 -28.57
N PRO A 77 22.36 12.55 -27.59
CA PRO A 77 21.93 11.85 -26.39
C PRO A 77 20.79 12.59 -25.69
N PHE A 78 19.72 11.86 -25.38
CA PHE A 78 18.53 12.40 -24.72
C PHE A 78 18.66 12.28 -23.20
N ASP A 79 18.63 13.41 -22.49
CA ASP A 79 18.56 13.42 -21.02
C ASP A 79 17.10 13.32 -20.55
N THR A 80 16.67 12.08 -20.34
CA THR A 80 15.33 11.76 -19.87
C THR A 80 15.01 12.37 -18.50
N ALA A 81 16.00 12.50 -17.62
CA ALA A 81 15.79 13.03 -16.28
C ALA A 81 15.48 14.53 -16.32
N LYS A 82 16.20 15.29 -17.16
CA LYS A 82 15.93 16.71 -17.39
C LYS A 82 14.54 16.93 -18.00
N ALA A 83 14.19 16.17 -19.04
CA ALA A 83 12.88 16.28 -19.70
C ALA A 83 11.70 16.01 -18.74
N ILE A 84 11.82 15.00 -17.86
CA ILE A 84 10.78 14.72 -16.85
C ILE A 84 10.67 15.86 -15.83
N ARG A 85 11.79 16.47 -15.41
CA ARG A 85 11.76 17.60 -14.47
C ARG A 85 11.05 18.79 -15.08
N GLU A 86 11.38 19.15 -16.32
CA GLU A 86 10.75 20.28 -17.04
C GLU A 86 9.23 20.10 -17.14
N ILE A 87 8.76 18.90 -17.50
CA ILE A 87 7.31 18.60 -17.57
C ILE A 87 6.63 18.75 -16.20
N ARG A 88 7.29 18.33 -15.12
CA ARG A 88 6.74 18.40 -13.76
C ARG A 88 6.69 19.82 -13.21
N THR A 89 7.55 20.71 -13.69
CA THR A 89 7.66 22.11 -13.24
C THR A 89 7.00 23.09 -14.20
N MET A 90 6.36 22.63 -15.27
CA MET A 90 5.56 23.51 -16.12
C MET A 90 4.31 23.96 -15.33
N ASP A 91 4.28 25.23 -14.96
CA ASP A 91 3.07 25.90 -14.49
C ASP A 91 2.08 26.03 -15.67
N TYR A 92 0.80 25.77 -15.39
CA TYR A 92 -0.31 25.83 -16.35
C TYR A 92 -1.23 27.00 -16.06
#